data_AF-A0A5J5ICU6-F1
#
_entry.id   AF-A0A5J5ICU6-F1
#
_cell.length_a   1.000
_cell.length_b   1.000
_cell.length_c   1.000
_cell.angle_alpha   90.00
_cell.angle_beta   90.00
_cell.angle_gamma   90.00
#
_symmetry.space_group_name_H-M   'P 1'
#
loop_
_entity.id
_entity.type
_entity.pdbx_description
1 polymer ?
#
loop_
_entity_poly.entity_id
_entity_poly.type
_entity_poly.pdbx_seq_one_letter_code
_entity_poly.pdbx_strand_id
1 'polypeptide(L)'
;MKRILFLFLLQNLIVSKICCQAFTVKDLIELSAISDKGIDRFMIKKDFQLGYNHQEKDVLAIKYNFKTRAKKKHKDTERSVDMLLNDNLKYFTLRTSSLSEYLDGKKALIKDGFFYGFNKNLNKDSLLLFQKKNISIEARTELRDSIKEYVFKLKEKKIPDSLVYAEDLLQFDSNEFLVSFFGEKNVKRDIYYFSKKELKKCSVLFSGTQYQAVFIWGDETTLNNLSYVLITDILPTEGGRQDVYIDENNKWKFRSGLRSGMTLRDLLRLNQMDFYIYGNKSDLAFMVTPEETGKINFKKTGIMFSCSNCYDDKIFEQSEVSALDIAKANVPLRIFDIILYP
;
A
#
# COMPACT_ATOMS: atom_id res chain seq x y z
N MET A 1 20.53 -56.80 34.25
CA MET A 1 19.31 -56.04 34.56
C MET A 1 19.41 -54.52 34.30
N LYS A 2 20.51 -53.82 34.62
CA LYS A 2 20.62 -52.35 34.41
C LYS A 2 20.53 -51.86 32.95
N ARG A 3 20.99 -52.65 31.96
CA ARG A 3 20.88 -52.31 30.52
C ARG A 3 19.46 -52.40 29.95
N ILE A 4 18.62 -53.29 30.49
CA ILE A 4 17.22 -53.45 30.04
C ILE A 4 16.36 -52.29 30.56
N LEU A 5 16.63 -51.81 31.79
CA LEU A 5 15.96 -50.64 32.36
C LEU A 5 16.26 -49.35 31.56
N PHE A 6 17.49 -49.22 31.04
CA PHE A 6 17.89 -48.06 30.24
C PHE A 6 17.20 -48.03 28.87
N LEU A 7 17.02 -49.20 28.24
CA LEU A 7 16.24 -49.33 26.99
C LEU A 7 14.74 -49.03 27.21
N PHE A 8 14.17 -49.40 28.35
CA PHE A 8 12.80 -49.02 28.72
C PHE A 8 12.63 -47.52 29.01
N LEU A 9 13.64 -46.88 29.61
CA LEU A 9 13.65 -45.42 29.81
C LEU A 9 13.79 -44.65 28.48
N LEU A 10 14.61 -45.15 27.54
CA LEU A 10 14.73 -44.57 26.19
C LEU A 10 13.46 -44.75 25.35
N GLN A 11 12.74 -45.88 25.48
CA GLN A 11 11.45 -46.07 24.79
C GLN A 11 10.35 -45.15 25.34
N ASN A 12 10.39 -44.79 26.62
CA ASN A 12 9.45 -43.83 27.21
C ASN A 12 9.79 -42.36 26.87
N LEU A 13 11.03 -42.05 26.47
CA LEU A 13 11.42 -40.72 26.00
C LEU A 13 11.11 -40.47 24.51
N ILE A 14 10.88 -41.52 23.72
CA ILE A 14 10.54 -41.40 22.28
C ILE A 14 9.02 -41.26 22.05
N VAL A 15 8.19 -41.41 23.09
CA VAL A 15 6.78 -40.98 23.04
C VAL A 15 6.68 -39.47 23.28
N SER A 16 7.52 -38.68 22.63
CA SER A 16 7.17 -37.32 22.30
C SER A 16 5.98 -37.42 21.35
N LYS A 17 4.76 -37.35 21.90
CA LYS A 17 3.55 -37.07 21.12
C LYS A 17 3.92 -35.91 20.21
N ILE A 18 4.02 -36.17 18.91
CA ILE A 18 3.99 -35.13 17.89
C ILE A 18 2.59 -34.54 18.02
N CYS A 19 2.43 -33.61 18.97
CA CYS A 19 1.32 -32.71 19.01
C CYS A 19 1.44 -31.92 17.72
N CYS A 20 0.69 -32.34 16.72
CA CYS A 20 0.49 -31.56 15.51
C CYS A 20 0.00 -30.19 15.99
N GLN A 21 0.87 -29.19 15.89
CA GLN A 21 0.51 -27.82 16.22
C GLN A 21 -0.54 -27.39 15.18
N ALA A 22 -1.65 -26.82 15.66
CA ALA A 22 -2.68 -26.29 14.79
C ALA A 22 -2.08 -25.22 13.87
N PHE A 23 -2.51 -25.17 12.61
CA PHE A 23 -2.05 -24.16 11.66
C PHE A 23 -2.52 -22.78 12.12
N THR A 24 -1.58 -21.85 12.29
CA THR A 24 -1.78 -20.50 12.81
C THR A 24 -1.47 -19.46 11.74
N VAL A 25 -1.73 -18.18 12.07
CA VAL A 25 -1.31 -17.06 11.21
C VAL A 25 0.21 -16.99 11.02
N LYS A 26 1.01 -17.52 11.96
CA LYS A 26 2.47 -17.62 11.80
C LYS A 26 2.84 -18.61 10.70
N ASP A 27 2.15 -19.74 10.66
CA ASP A 27 2.33 -20.73 9.59
C ASP A 27 1.90 -20.16 8.23
N LEU A 28 0.91 -19.26 8.19
CA LEU A 28 0.53 -18.54 6.98
C LEU A 28 1.65 -17.62 6.47
N ILE A 29 2.37 -16.95 7.38
CA ILE A 29 3.54 -16.11 7.04
C ILE A 29 4.72 -16.99 6.59
N GLU A 30 4.98 -18.10 7.28
CA GLU A 30 6.01 -19.07 6.86
C GLU A 30 5.71 -19.60 5.46
N LEU A 31 4.44 -19.92 5.18
CA LEU A 31 3.97 -20.43 3.91
C LEU A 31 4.21 -19.45 2.75
N SER A 32 4.09 -18.14 2.98
CA SER A 32 4.34 -17.14 1.92
C SER A 32 5.80 -17.12 1.46
N ALA A 33 6.72 -17.43 2.37
CA ALA A 33 8.16 -17.49 2.11
C ALA A 33 8.62 -18.79 1.44
N ILE A 34 7.75 -19.80 1.32
CA ILE A 34 8.09 -21.10 0.72
C ILE A 34 8.02 -20.99 -0.81
N SER A 35 8.98 -21.63 -1.50
CA SER A 35 8.93 -21.74 -2.96
C SER A 35 7.80 -22.67 -3.39
N ASP A 36 7.25 -22.46 -4.58
CA ASP A 36 6.04 -23.17 -5.03
C ASP A 36 6.16 -24.71 -4.95
N LYS A 37 7.37 -25.24 -5.23
CA LYS A 37 7.69 -26.68 -5.13
C LYS A 37 7.63 -27.25 -3.69
N GLY A 38 7.71 -26.38 -2.68
CA GLY A 38 7.68 -26.76 -1.26
C GLY A 38 6.31 -26.66 -0.60
N ILE A 39 5.33 -26.00 -1.26
CA ILE A 39 4.02 -25.70 -0.68
C ILE A 39 3.27 -26.98 -0.30
N ASP A 40 3.13 -27.94 -1.23
CA ASP A 40 2.40 -29.19 -0.96
C ASP A 40 2.98 -29.94 0.24
N ARG A 41 4.31 -30.03 0.32
CA ARG A 41 5.00 -30.71 1.42
C ARG A 41 4.72 -30.02 2.75
N PHE A 42 4.74 -28.69 2.77
CA PHE A 42 4.43 -27.91 3.96
C PHE A 42 2.99 -28.12 4.41
N MET A 43 2.03 -28.05 3.49
CA MET A 43 0.61 -28.23 3.77
C MET A 43 0.31 -29.64 4.29
N ILE A 44 0.88 -30.68 3.68
CA ILE A 44 0.76 -32.07 4.15
C ILE A 44 1.32 -32.23 5.58
N LYS A 45 2.47 -31.62 5.87
CA LYS A 45 3.07 -31.65 7.22
C LYS A 45 2.19 -30.98 8.28
N LYS A 46 1.32 -30.05 7.87
CA LYS A 46 0.34 -29.36 8.73
C LYS A 46 -1.04 -30.02 8.72
N ASP A 47 -1.15 -31.28 8.29
CA ASP A 47 -2.39 -32.06 8.22
C ASP A 47 -3.45 -31.48 7.25
N PHE A 48 -3.03 -30.73 6.24
CA PHE A 48 -3.91 -30.32 5.13
C PHE A 48 -3.86 -31.30 3.95
N GLN A 49 -4.92 -31.32 3.16
CA GLN A 49 -5.00 -32.03 1.89
C GLN A 49 -5.46 -31.09 0.78
N LEU A 50 -4.96 -31.33 -0.43
CA LEU A 50 -5.38 -30.60 -1.62
C LEU A 50 -6.88 -30.82 -1.86
N GLY A 51 -7.65 -29.75 -1.85
CA GLY A 51 -9.08 -29.76 -2.18
C GLY A 51 -9.33 -29.40 -3.63
N TYR A 52 -8.63 -28.38 -4.13
CA TYR A 52 -8.77 -27.90 -5.51
C TYR A 52 -7.45 -27.28 -6.00
N ASN A 53 -7.19 -27.43 -7.30
CA ASN A 53 -6.07 -26.81 -8.00
C ASN A 53 -6.53 -26.43 -9.41
N HIS A 54 -6.39 -25.17 -9.77
CA HIS A 54 -6.72 -24.66 -11.08
C HIS A 54 -5.75 -23.60 -11.54
N GLN A 55 -5.36 -23.72 -12.79
CA GLN A 55 -4.45 -22.81 -13.45
C GLN A 55 -5.18 -22.20 -14.64
N GLU A 56 -5.31 -20.88 -14.63
CA GLU A 56 -5.87 -20.12 -15.75
C GLU A 56 -4.86 -19.05 -16.16
N LYS A 57 -4.34 -19.17 -17.38
CA LYS A 57 -3.26 -18.32 -17.92
C LYS A 57 -2.05 -18.30 -16.94
N ASP A 58 -1.80 -17.14 -16.35
CA ASP A 58 -0.67 -16.85 -15.45
C ASP A 58 -1.08 -16.82 -13.97
N VAL A 59 -2.28 -17.29 -13.63
CA VAL A 59 -2.80 -17.33 -12.27
C VAL A 59 -3.04 -18.78 -11.83
N LEU A 60 -2.40 -19.15 -10.73
CA LEU A 60 -2.56 -20.44 -10.07
C LEU A 60 -3.41 -20.27 -8.81
N ALA A 61 -4.58 -20.92 -8.78
CA ALA A 61 -5.51 -20.95 -7.67
C ALA A 61 -5.51 -22.33 -7.01
N ILE A 62 -5.17 -22.39 -5.73
CA ILE A 62 -5.07 -23.65 -4.97
C ILE A 62 -5.89 -23.54 -3.68
N LYS A 63 -6.59 -24.60 -3.31
CA LYS A 63 -7.27 -24.72 -2.03
C LYS A 63 -6.84 -25.97 -1.29
N TYR A 64 -6.48 -25.82 -0.02
CA TYR A 64 -6.22 -26.90 0.91
C TYR A 64 -7.27 -26.92 2.01
N ASN A 65 -7.76 -28.11 2.33
CA ASN A 65 -8.69 -28.33 3.43
C ASN A 65 -8.00 -29.10 4.56
N PHE A 66 -8.28 -28.75 5.81
CA PHE A 66 -7.74 -29.48 6.95
C PHE A 66 -8.33 -30.89 7.02
N LYS A 67 -7.50 -31.91 7.28
CA LYS A 67 -7.96 -33.31 7.40
C LYS A 67 -8.74 -33.48 8.72
N THR A 68 -10.06 -33.59 8.63
CA THR A 68 -10.88 -34.02 9.77
C THR A 68 -10.63 -35.50 10.05
N ARG A 69 -10.21 -35.84 11.28
CA ARG A 69 -10.01 -37.23 11.66
C ARG A 69 -11.38 -37.81 12.05
N ALA A 70 -11.90 -38.73 11.24
CA ALA A 70 -13.24 -39.34 11.32
C ALA A 70 -13.66 -39.96 12.68
N LYS A 71 -12.83 -39.92 13.73
CA LYS A 71 -13.06 -40.58 15.02
C LYS A 71 -13.45 -39.63 16.17
N LYS A 72 -13.65 -38.33 15.97
CA LYS A 72 -14.10 -37.41 17.03
C LYS A 72 -15.51 -36.87 16.75
N LYS A 73 -16.44 -37.18 17.66
CA LYS A 73 -17.84 -36.67 17.68
C LYS A 73 -17.96 -35.17 18.03
N HIS A 74 -16.85 -34.43 18.11
CA HIS A 74 -16.89 -33.00 18.39
C HIS A 74 -16.84 -32.20 17.09
N LYS A 75 -17.51 -31.05 17.12
CA LYS A 75 -17.54 -30.03 16.09
C LYS A 75 -16.11 -29.56 15.84
N ASP A 76 -15.40 -30.24 14.95
CA ASP A 76 -14.00 -29.93 14.62
C ASP A 76 -13.96 -28.51 14.04
N THR A 77 -12.97 -27.73 14.47
CA THR A 77 -12.71 -26.42 13.87
C THR A 77 -12.39 -26.61 12.39
N GLU A 78 -13.27 -26.08 11.55
CA GLU A 78 -13.08 -26.08 10.10
C GLU A 78 -11.98 -25.10 9.75
N ARG A 79 -11.01 -25.55 8.94
CA ARG A 79 -9.91 -24.74 8.46
C ARG A 79 -9.67 -24.99 6.98
N SER A 80 -9.42 -23.92 6.25
CA SER A 80 -8.97 -24.00 4.86
C SER A 80 -7.92 -22.93 4.59
N VAL A 81 -7.04 -23.22 3.64
CA VAL A 81 -6.07 -22.26 3.12
C VAL A 81 -6.26 -22.19 1.61
N ASP A 82 -6.65 -21.01 1.12
CA ASP A 82 -6.68 -20.73 -0.31
C ASP A 82 -5.44 -19.93 -0.72
N MET A 83 -4.95 -20.17 -1.91
CA MET A 83 -3.83 -19.46 -2.52
C MET A 83 -4.22 -18.94 -3.89
N LEU A 84 -3.76 -17.74 -4.20
CA LEU A 84 -3.78 -17.21 -5.56
C LEU A 84 -2.40 -16.64 -5.85
N LEU A 85 -1.70 -17.28 -6.78
CA LEU A 85 -0.31 -17.00 -7.11
C LEU A 85 -0.22 -16.51 -8.56
N ASN A 86 0.48 -15.41 -8.78
CA ASN A 86 0.97 -14.98 -10.09
C ASN A 86 2.38 -14.39 -9.95
N ASP A 87 3.02 -14.02 -11.06
CA ASP A 87 4.42 -13.54 -11.08
C ASP A 87 4.69 -12.31 -10.20
N ASN A 88 3.66 -11.51 -9.92
CA ASN A 88 3.81 -10.22 -9.24
C ASN A 88 3.16 -10.17 -7.85
N LEU A 89 2.30 -11.12 -7.51
CA LEU A 89 1.44 -11.10 -6.33
C LEU A 89 1.16 -12.51 -5.83
N LYS A 90 1.38 -12.70 -4.53
CA LYS A 90 0.96 -13.92 -3.82
C LYS A 90 -0.10 -13.58 -2.77
N TYR A 91 -1.23 -14.24 -2.86
CA TYR A 91 -2.30 -14.17 -1.88
C TYR A 91 -2.45 -15.50 -1.17
N PHE A 92 -2.54 -15.46 0.16
CA PHE A 92 -2.80 -16.62 0.99
C PHE A 92 -3.94 -16.29 1.95
N THR A 93 -4.98 -17.11 1.96
CA THR A 93 -6.18 -16.86 2.76
C THR A 93 -6.41 -18.03 3.71
N LEU A 94 -6.11 -17.83 4.99
CA LEU A 94 -6.48 -18.76 6.05
C LEU A 94 -7.91 -18.46 6.51
N ARG A 95 -8.74 -19.49 6.54
CA ARG A 95 -10.09 -19.45 7.12
C ARG A 95 -10.16 -20.40 8.31
N THR A 96 -10.82 -19.95 9.37
CA THR A 96 -11.12 -20.76 10.55
C THR A 96 -12.53 -20.46 11.04
N SER A 97 -13.23 -21.48 11.54
CA SER A 97 -14.50 -21.30 12.26
C SER A 97 -14.30 -20.97 13.75
N SER A 98 -13.06 -20.93 14.25
CA SER A 98 -12.75 -20.65 15.66
C SER A 98 -12.46 -19.18 15.94
N LEU A 99 -13.28 -18.56 16.80
CA LEU A 99 -13.04 -17.21 17.29
C LEU A 99 -11.75 -17.11 18.11
N SER A 100 -11.40 -18.15 18.88
CA SER A 100 -10.19 -18.10 19.71
C SER A 100 -8.93 -18.06 18.84
N GLU A 101 -8.88 -18.88 17.77
CA GLU A 101 -7.78 -18.85 16.80
C GLU A 101 -7.66 -17.50 16.10
N TYR A 102 -8.80 -16.87 15.80
CA TYR A 102 -8.83 -15.54 15.21
C TYR A 102 -8.28 -14.46 16.16
N LEU A 103 -8.69 -14.48 17.43
CA LEU A 103 -8.20 -13.50 18.42
C LEU A 103 -6.72 -13.74 18.75
N ASP A 104 -6.29 -14.99 18.88
CA ASP A 104 -4.90 -15.34 19.16
C ASP A 104 -4.00 -15.04 17.96
N GLY A 105 -4.47 -15.25 16.74
CA GLY A 105 -3.78 -14.83 15.52
C GLY A 105 -3.54 -13.32 15.48
N LYS A 106 -4.56 -12.50 15.80
CA LYS A 106 -4.40 -11.04 15.87
C LYS A 106 -3.36 -10.61 16.90
N LYS A 107 -3.37 -11.21 18.10
CA LYS A 107 -2.36 -10.96 19.13
C LYS A 107 -0.95 -11.40 18.69
N ALA A 108 -0.85 -12.54 18.00
CA ALA A 108 0.41 -13.05 17.49
C ALA A 108 1.04 -12.11 16.46
N LEU A 109 0.23 -11.53 15.55
CA LEU A 109 0.72 -10.55 14.57
C LEU A 109 1.33 -9.32 15.26
N ILE A 110 0.69 -8.79 16.30
CA ILE A 110 1.22 -7.66 17.07
C ILE A 110 2.53 -8.05 17.76
N LYS A 111 2.55 -9.21 18.42
CA LYS A 111 3.76 -9.72 19.09
C LYS A 111 4.92 -9.90 18.08
N ASP A 112 4.59 -10.25 16.85
CA ASP A 112 5.57 -10.42 15.77
C ASP A 112 5.92 -9.09 15.09
N GLY A 113 5.45 -7.94 15.60
CA GLY A 113 5.84 -6.61 15.14
C GLY A 113 5.09 -6.12 13.90
N PHE A 114 3.90 -6.66 13.62
CA PHE A 114 3.01 -6.05 12.64
C PHE A 114 2.36 -4.79 13.22
N PHE A 115 2.37 -3.72 12.44
CA PHE A 115 1.64 -2.50 12.75
C PHE A 115 0.16 -2.67 12.37
N TYR A 116 -0.73 -2.04 13.15
CA TYR A 116 -2.16 -1.93 12.85
C TYR A 116 -2.65 -0.55 13.32
N GLY A 117 -3.76 -0.07 12.75
CA GLY A 117 -4.22 1.32 12.93
C GLY A 117 -4.40 1.75 14.40
N PHE A 118 -3.90 2.94 14.73
CA PHE A 118 -4.11 3.62 16.01
C PHE A 118 -5.62 3.86 16.19
N ASN A 119 -6.22 3.44 17.30
CA ASN A 119 -7.66 3.48 17.63
C ASN A 119 -8.50 2.27 17.21
N LYS A 120 -7.90 1.23 16.63
CA LYS A 120 -8.64 -0.01 16.37
C LYS A 120 -8.68 -0.94 17.59
N ASN A 121 -9.87 -1.45 17.92
CA ASN A 121 -10.07 -2.39 19.00
C ASN A 121 -10.01 -3.83 18.48
N LEU A 122 -8.98 -4.57 18.89
CA LEU A 122 -8.71 -5.94 18.45
C LEU A 122 -9.90 -6.90 18.64
N ASN A 123 -10.74 -6.67 19.64
CA ASN A 123 -11.85 -7.56 19.99
C ASN A 123 -13.18 -7.13 19.35
N LYS A 124 -13.34 -5.85 18.99
CA LYS A 124 -14.60 -5.30 18.48
C LYS A 124 -14.59 -5.12 16.97
N ASP A 125 -13.42 -4.83 16.38
CA ASP A 125 -13.35 -4.51 14.97
C ASP A 125 -13.42 -5.76 14.11
N SER A 126 -14.38 -5.74 13.19
CA SER A 126 -14.63 -6.81 12.22
C SER A 126 -13.61 -6.84 11.08
N LEU A 127 -12.83 -5.77 10.91
CA LEU A 127 -11.81 -5.62 9.87
C LEU A 127 -10.57 -4.88 10.41
N LEU A 128 -9.43 -5.58 10.41
CA LEU A 128 -8.13 -5.09 10.86
C LEU A 128 -7.09 -5.36 9.79
N LEU A 129 -6.36 -4.31 9.38
CA LEU A 129 -5.22 -4.44 8.48
C LEU A 129 -3.95 -4.42 9.33
N PHE A 130 -3.12 -5.44 9.11
CA PHE A 130 -1.79 -5.58 9.70
C PHE A 130 -0.74 -5.43 8.61
N GLN A 131 0.31 -4.65 8.85
CA GLN A 131 1.39 -4.46 7.88
C GLN A 131 2.76 -4.70 8.54
N LYS A 132 3.63 -5.44 7.85
CA LYS A 132 5.04 -5.57 8.19
C LYS A 132 5.86 -5.79 6.92
N LYS A 133 6.78 -4.87 6.61
CA LYS A 133 7.58 -4.93 5.38
C LYS A 133 6.67 -5.05 4.16
N ASN A 134 6.89 -6.04 3.32
CA ASN A 134 6.13 -6.33 2.11
C ASN A 134 4.91 -7.23 2.32
N ILE A 135 4.62 -7.59 3.56
CA ILE A 135 3.50 -8.46 3.92
C ILE A 135 2.40 -7.61 4.53
N SER A 136 1.22 -7.65 3.91
CA SER A 136 -0.02 -7.15 4.50
C SER A 136 -0.93 -8.32 4.86
N ILE A 137 -1.60 -8.23 6.00
CA ILE A 137 -2.56 -9.25 6.45
C ILE A 137 -3.85 -8.53 6.83
N GLU A 138 -4.91 -8.80 6.08
CA GLU A 138 -6.26 -8.35 6.39
C GLU A 138 -6.96 -9.42 7.23
N ALA A 139 -7.27 -9.10 8.48
CA ALA A 139 -8.02 -9.94 9.38
C ALA A 139 -9.49 -9.47 9.38
N ARG A 140 -10.40 -10.35 8.96
CA ARG A 140 -11.82 -10.01 8.90
C ARG A 140 -12.76 -11.15 9.30
N THR A 141 -14.02 -10.78 9.49
CA THR A 141 -15.12 -11.71 9.71
C THR A 141 -16.01 -11.75 8.49
N GLU A 142 -16.36 -12.96 8.02
CA GLU A 142 -17.27 -13.18 6.90
C GLU A 142 -18.45 -14.07 7.35
N LEU A 143 -19.59 -13.95 6.66
CA LEU A 143 -20.71 -14.87 6.76
C LEU A 143 -20.76 -15.68 5.47
N ARG A 144 -20.55 -17.00 5.57
CA ARG A 144 -20.66 -17.94 4.46
C ARG A 144 -21.67 -19.02 4.84
N ASP A 145 -22.71 -19.19 4.04
CA ASP A 145 -23.77 -20.19 4.27
C ASP A 145 -24.37 -20.13 5.69
N SER A 146 -24.56 -18.91 6.21
CA SER A 146 -25.02 -18.62 7.59
C SER A 146 -24.05 -19.04 8.72
N ILE A 147 -22.84 -19.47 8.38
CA ILE A 147 -21.76 -19.76 9.32
C ILE A 147 -20.80 -18.56 9.34
N LYS A 148 -20.49 -18.10 10.55
CA LYS A 148 -19.50 -17.05 10.76
C LYS A 148 -18.10 -17.62 10.59
N GLU A 149 -17.39 -17.18 9.57
CA GLU A 149 -16.00 -17.52 9.32
C GLU A 149 -15.08 -16.37 9.70
N TYR A 150 -13.89 -16.72 10.19
CA TYR A 150 -12.83 -15.76 10.50
C TYR A 150 -11.69 -15.95 9.50
N VAL A 151 -11.24 -14.84 8.93
CA VAL A 151 -10.37 -14.84 7.75
C VAL A 151 -9.11 -14.03 8.04
N PHE A 152 -7.95 -14.59 7.70
CA PHE A 152 -6.70 -13.86 7.53
C PHE A 152 -6.29 -13.94 6.07
N LYS A 153 -6.32 -12.81 5.37
CA LYS A 153 -5.88 -12.69 3.98
C LYS A 153 -4.51 -12.02 3.96
N LEU A 154 -3.48 -12.83 3.77
CA LEU A 154 -2.11 -12.37 3.56
C LEU A 154 -1.91 -12.02 2.08
N LYS A 155 -1.35 -10.84 1.83
CA LYS A 155 -0.84 -10.40 0.54
C LYS A 155 0.65 -10.11 0.68
N GLU A 156 1.44 -10.81 -0.09
CA GLU A 156 2.87 -10.51 -0.22
C GLU A 156 3.09 -9.69 -1.49
N LYS A 157 3.69 -8.52 -1.31
CA LYS A 157 4.08 -7.64 -2.41
C LYS A 157 5.56 -7.83 -2.74
N LYS A 158 5.91 -7.64 -4.01
CA LYS A 158 7.31 -7.45 -4.37
C LYS A 158 7.74 -6.05 -3.90
N ILE A 159 8.78 -5.99 -3.09
CA ILE A 159 9.50 -4.73 -2.85
C ILE A 159 10.32 -4.46 -4.11
N PRO A 160 10.30 -3.26 -4.69
CA PRO A 160 11.19 -3.00 -5.81
C PRO A 160 12.63 -2.91 -5.34
N ASP A 161 13.51 -3.40 -6.20
CA ASP A 161 14.94 -3.42 -5.95
C ASP A 161 15.55 -2.00 -6.01
N SER A 162 14.90 -1.08 -6.74
CA SER A 162 15.31 0.33 -6.85
C SER A 162 14.12 1.23 -7.12
N LEU A 163 14.18 2.46 -6.61
CA LEU A 163 13.32 3.57 -7.00
C LEU A 163 14.14 4.53 -7.85
N VAL A 164 13.75 4.69 -9.12
CA VAL A 164 14.47 5.56 -10.06
C VAL A 164 13.67 6.82 -10.34
N TYR A 165 12.35 6.69 -10.43
CA TYR A 165 11.44 7.75 -10.79
C TYR A 165 10.38 8.02 -9.71
N ALA A 166 9.83 9.22 -9.71
CA ALA A 166 8.76 9.64 -8.81
C ALA A 166 7.51 8.75 -8.97
N GLU A 167 7.21 8.31 -10.20
CA GLU A 167 6.11 7.41 -10.51
C GLU A 167 6.25 6.06 -9.80
N ASP A 168 7.47 5.62 -9.48
CA ASP A 168 7.70 4.38 -8.73
C ASP A 168 7.18 4.50 -7.27
N LEU A 169 6.93 5.71 -6.76
CA LEU A 169 6.31 5.92 -5.45
C LEU A 169 4.85 5.47 -5.40
N LEU A 170 4.15 5.40 -6.53
CA LEU A 170 2.72 5.04 -6.59
C LEU A 170 2.42 3.61 -6.13
N GLN A 171 3.43 2.74 -6.08
CA GLN A 171 3.28 1.38 -5.57
C GLN A 171 3.03 1.30 -4.05
N PHE A 172 3.35 2.37 -3.31
CA PHE A 172 3.19 2.42 -1.85
C PHE A 172 1.76 2.83 -1.51
N ASP A 173 0.90 1.84 -1.25
CA ASP A 173 -0.52 2.03 -0.99
C ASP A 173 -0.90 2.13 0.51
N SER A 174 0.10 2.20 1.38
CA SER A 174 -0.08 2.43 2.82
C SER A 174 1.13 3.10 3.44
N ASN A 175 0.88 3.89 4.48
CA ASN A 175 1.92 4.51 5.30
C ASN A 175 2.89 3.47 5.88
N GLU A 176 2.37 2.32 6.31
CA GLU A 176 3.20 1.28 6.92
C GLU A 176 4.11 0.62 5.89
N PHE A 177 3.66 0.45 4.64
CA PHE A 177 4.53 -0.04 3.58
C PHE A 177 5.64 0.98 3.30
N LEU A 178 5.30 2.27 3.25
CA LEU A 178 6.26 3.37 3.09
C LEU A 178 7.32 3.39 4.21
N VAL A 179 6.89 3.37 5.48
CA VAL A 179 7.76 3.29 6.67
C VAL A 179 8.66 2.06 6.62
N SER A 180 8.14 0.93 6.17
CA SER A 180 8.91 -0.31 6.14
C SER A 180 10.04 -0.31 5.11
N PHE A 181 9.88 0.43 4.01
CA PHE A 181 10.87 0.54 2.95
C PHE A 181 11.89 1.65 3.25
N PHE A 182 11.41 2.84 3.61
CA PHE A 182 12.27 4.01 3.81
C PHE A 182 12.79 4.15 5.25
N GLY A 183 12.18 3.47 6.22
CA GLY A 183 12.47 3.60 7.64
C GLY A 183 11.66 4.71 8.31
N GLU A 184 11.27 4.48 9.57
CA GLU A 184 10.42 5.39 10.37
C GLU A 184 10.99 6.81 10.46
N LYS A 185 12.32 6.96 10.57
CA LYS A 185 12.99 8.27 10.61
C LYS A 185 12.78 9.14 9.37
N ASN A 186 12.43 8.52 8.24
CA ASN A 186 12.31 9.18 6.94
C ASN A 186 10.86 9.43 6.53
N VAL A 187 9.88 8.95 7.32
CA VAL A 187 8.45 9.06 7.01
C VAL A 187 7.72 9.67 8.20
N LYS A 188 7.18 10.87 8.01
CA LYS A 188 6.44 11.60 9.04
C LYS A 188 4.96 11.59 8.71
N ARG A 189 4.11 11.21 9.67
CA ARG A 189 2.66 11.43 9.56
C ARG A 189 2.36 12.90 9.81
N ASP A 190 1.52 13.49 8.97
CA ASP A 190 1.21 14.93 9.03
C ASP A 190 -0.23 15.18 8.55
N ILE A 191 -0.64 16.44 8.57
CA ILE A 191 -1.89 16.93 7.98
C ILE A 191 -1.53 17.90 6.87
N TYR A 192 -2.03 17.63 5.66
CA TYR A 192 -1.92 18.50 4.50
C TYR A 192 -3.10 19.47 4.42
N TYR A 193 -2.80 20.75 4.23
CA TYR A 193 -3.79 21.79 4.02
C TYR A 193 -4.01 21.96 2.51
N PHE A 194 -5.03 21.30 1.96
CA PHE A 194 -5.41 21.48 0.55
C PHE A 194 -6.09 22.83 0.33
N SER A 195 -6.88 23.27 1.31
CA SER A 195 -7.44 24.61 1.38
C SER A 195 -7.64 25.02 2.84
N LYS A 196 -8.09 26.27 3.08
CA LYS A 196 -8.46 26.73 4.44
C LYS A 196 -9.53 25.85 5.11
N LYS A 197 -10.31 25.09 4.33
CA LYS A 197 -11.42 24.25 4.84
C LYS A 197 -11.19 22.76 4.63
N GLU A 198 -10.18 22.37 3.87
CA GLU A 198 -9.93 20.98 3.53
C GLU A 198 -8.57 20.53 4.04
N LEU A 199 -8.63 19.63 5.02
CA LEU A 199 -7.48 18.98 5.63
C LEU A 199 -7.48 17.52 5.23
N LYS A 200 -6.32 17.00 4.88
CA LYS A 200 -6.12 15.59 4.57
C LYS A 200 -4.99 15.02 5.40
N LYS A 201 -5.23 13.91 6.10
CA LYS A 201 -4.13 13.18 6.73
C LYS A 201 -3.21 12.61 5.66
N CYS A 202 -1.90 12.81 5.84
CA CYS A 202 -0.89 12.45 4.86
C CYS A 202 0.33 11.80 5.52
N SER A 203 1.19 11.25 4.67
CA SER A 203 2.55 10.87 5.06
C SER A 203 3.55 11.63 4.22
N VAL A 204 4.50 12.29 4.87
CA VAL A 204 5.58 13.05 4.24
C VAL A 204 6.86 12.22 4.26
N LEU A 205 7.34 11.86 3.08
CA LEU A 205 8.62 11.19 2.86
C LEU A 205 9.73 12.24 2.76
N PHE A 206 10.85 12.01 3.44
CA PHE A 206 12.04 12.88 3.45
C PHE A 206 11.72 14.37 3.66
N SER A 207 10.85 14.65 4.64
CA SER A 207 10.39 16.01 4.98
C SER A 207 11.57 16.98 5.15
N GLY A 208 11.46 18.15 4.52
CA GLY A 208 12.47 19.21 4.57
C GLY A 208 13.70 18.97 3.70
N THR A 209 13.65 18.03 2.75
CA THR A 209 14.76 17.73 1.84
C THR A 209 14.33 17.85 0.37
N GLN A 210 15.30 17.96 -0.53
CA GLN A 210 15.10 17.94 -1.98
C GLN A 210 14.43 16.66 -2.55
N TYR A 211 14.23 15.61 -1.75
CA TYR A 211 13.54 14.37 -2.15
C TYR A 211 12.17 14.23 -1.48
N GLN A 212 11.62 15.34 -1.02
CA GLN A 212 10.34 15.34 -0.36
C GLN A 212 9.22 14.87 -1.29
N ALA A 213 8.33 14.03 -0.75
CA ALA A 213 7.10 13.60 -1.40
C ALA A 213 5.99 13.46 -0.36
N VAL A 214 4.77 13.86 -0.70
CA VAL A 214 3.60 13.79 0.18
C VAL A 214 2.63 12.77 -0.34
N PHE A 215 2.31 11.77 0.47
CA PHE A 215 1.32 10.75 0.17
C PHE A 215 -0.02 11.17 0.77
N ILE A 216 -1.00 11.43 -0.08
CA ILE A 216 -2.37 11.71 0.35
C ILE A 216 -3.17 10.40 0.31
N TRP A 217 -3.72 10.03 1.47
CA TRP A 217 -4.42 8.76 1.65
C TRP A 217 -5.93 8.94 1.47
N GLY A 218 -6.56 7.97 0.82
CA GLY A 218 -8.01 7.93 0.65
C GLY A 218 -8.73 7.48 1.91
N ASP A 219 -8.12 6.57 2.69
CA ASP A 219 -8.56 6.26 4.06
C ASP A 219 -7.64 6.98 5.06
N GLU A 220 -8.13 8.10 5.57
CA GLU A 220 -7.42 8.93 6.55
C GLU A 220 -7.33 8.29 7.95
N THR A 221 -8.11 7.24 8.23
CA THR A 221 -8.08 6.55 9.53
C THR A 221 -6.96 5.52 9.57
N THR A 222 -6.82 4.76 8.50
CA THR A 222 -5.82 3.68 8.41
C THR A 222 -4.59 4.06 7.59
N LEU A 223 -4.58 5.24 6.97
CA LEU A 223 -3.52 5.77 6.11
C LEU A 223 -3.16 4.77 4.99
N ASN A 224 -4.19 4.24 4.34
CA ASN A 224 -4.08 3.35 3.20
C ASN A 224 -4.90 3.87 2.02
N ASN A 225 -4.90 3.09 0.93
CA ASN A 225 -5.60 3.43 -0.31
C ASN A 225 -5.10 4.78 -0.84
N LEU A 226 -3.86 4.80 -1.35
CA LEU A 226 -3.22 5.99 -1.90
C LEU A 226 -4.18 6.71 -2.88
N SER A 227 -4.45 7.98 -2.62
CA SER A 227 -5.23 8.82 -3.52
C SER A 227 -4.33 9.47 -4.57
N TYR A 228 -3.24 10.08 -4.13
CA TYR A 228 -2.20 10.64 -5.00
C TYR A 228 -0.92 10.92 -4.23
N VAL A 229 0.18 11.09 -4.96
CA VAL A 229 1.46 11.57 -4.45
C VAL A 229 1.71 12.99 -4.96
N LEU A 230 2.00 13.91 -4.06
CA LEU A 230 2.37 15.28 -4.37
C LEU A 230 3.88 15.46 -4.25
N ILE A 231 4.51 15.93 -5.32
CA ILE A 231 5.91 16.34 -5.36
C ILE A 231 5.93 17.86 -5.37
N THR A 232 6.41 18.44 -4.27
CA THR A 232 6.35 19.88 -4.02
C THR A 232 7.61 20.37 -3.29
N ASP A 233 7.96 21.63 -3.56
CA ASP A 233 9.03 22.35 -2.87
C ASP A 233 8.54 23.06 -1.59
N ILE A 234 7.22 23.20 -1.41
CA ILE A 234 6.61 23.85 -0.24
C ILE A 234 5.62 22.90 0.42
N LEU A 235 5.70 22.72 1.73
CA LEU A 235 4.71 21.97 2.49
C LEU A 235 3.75 22.91 3.22
N PRO A 236 2.51 23.06 2.75
CA PRO A 236 1.43 23.49 3.61
C PRO A 236 1.01 22.28 4.47
N THR A 237 1.84 21.89 5.44
CA THR A 237 1.50 20.88 6.45
C THR A 237 1.66 21.40 7.87
N GLU A 238 1.00 20.78 8.85
CA GLU A 238 1.02 21.23 10.24
C GLU A 238 2.41 21.07 10.85
N GLY A 239 3.07 19.96 10.50
CA GLY A 239 4.43 19.65 10.90
C GLY A 239 5.52 20.27 10.03
N GLY A 240 5.15 20.90 8.91
CA GLY A 240 6.02 21.76 8.12
C GLY A 240 6.04 23.14 8.76
N ARG A 241 7.23 23.71 9.02
CA ARG A 241 7.28 25.12 9.36
C ARG A 241 6.67 25.88 8.18
N GLN A 242 5.59 26.64 8.41
CA GLN A 242 4.78 27.32 7.39
C GLN A 242 5.58 28.21 6.40
N ASP A 243 6.87 28.46 6.68
CA ASP A 243 7.76 29.31 5.88
C ASP A 243 9.09 28.65 5.48
N VAL A 244 9.26 27.32 5.63
CA VAL A 244 10.49 26.65 5.14
C VAL A 244 10.33 26.37 3.66
N TYR A 245 10.71 27.36 2.86
CA TYR A 245 11.15 27.12 1.48
C TYR A 245 12.31 26.14 1.53
N ILE A 246 12.22 25.06 0.76
CA ILE A 246 13.41 24.32 0.39
C ILE A 246 14.15 25.22 -0.60
N ASP A 247 15.33 25.74 -0.22
CA ASP A 247 16.13 26.65 -1.05
C ASP A 247 16.54 26.04 -2.41
N GLU A 248 16.37 24.72 -2.58
CA GLU A 248 16.63 23.96 -3.80
C GLU A 248 15.39 23.23 -4.32
N ASN A 249 15.19 23.25 -5.64
CA ASN A 249 14.12 22.50 -6.31
C ASN A 249 14.21 20.99 -6.02
N ASN A 250 13.05 20.35 -5.95
CA ASN A 250 12.89 18.92 -5.81
C ASN A 250 13.69 18.14 -6.88
N LYS A 251 14.40 17.09 -6.45
CA LYS A 251 15.30 16.26 -7.27
C LYS A 251 14.69 14.92 -7.67
N TRP A 252 13.42 14.66 -7.40
CA TRP A 252 12.72 13.51 -7.98
C TRP A 252 12.77 13.56 -9.50
N LYS A 253 13.15 12.44 -10.12
CA LYS A 253 13.17 12.28 -11.58
C LYS A 253 11.80 11.79 -12.03
N PHE A 254 11.32 12.31 -13.15
CA PHE A 254 10.07 11.87 -13.76
C PHE A 254 10.35 11.19 -15.09
N ARG A 255 9.61 10.13 -15.42
CA ARG A 255 9.77 9.40 -16.70
C ARG A 255 9.46 10.31 -17.89
N SER A 256 8.53 11.24 -17.71
CA SER A 256 8.15 12.27 -18.69
C SER A 256 9.22 13.37 -18.86
N GLY A 257 10.20 13.46 -17.96
CA GLY A 257 11.19 14.54 -17.94
C GLY A 257 10.71 15.84 -17.25
N LEU A 258 9.52 15.82 -16.64
CA LEU A 258 9.00 16.91 -15.79
C LEU A 258 9.96 17.24 -14.64
N ARG A 259 9.96 18.50 -14.21
CA ARG A 259 10.76 19.02 -13.09
C ARG A 259 10.05 20.20 -12.44
N SER A 260 10.20 20.33 -11.12
CA SER A 260 9.78 21.55 -10.43
C SER A 260 10.53 22.78 -10.97
N GLY A 261 9.85 23.92 -11.04
CA GLY A 261 10.37 25.19 -11.55
C GLY A 261 10.47 25.31 -13.07
N MET A 262 10.13 24.25 -13.83
CA MET A 262 10.08 24.26 -15.29
C MET A 262 9.09 25.33 -15.79
N THR A 263 9.45 26.09 -16.81
CA THR A 263 8.58 27.13 -17.37
C THR A 263 7.43 26.52 -18.19
N LEU A 264 6.32 27.24 -18.35
CA LEU A 264 5.23 26.82 -19.24
C LEU A 264 5.71 26.52 -20.67
N ARG A 265 6.64 27.33 -21.19
CA ARG A 265 7.22 27.14 -22.53
C ARG A 265 8.01 25.85 -22.64
N ASP A 266 8.78 25.52 -21.61
CA ASP A 266 9.50 24.25 -21.56
C ASP A 266 8.54 23.07 -21.49
N LEU A 267 7.45 23.19 -20.71
CA LEU A 267 6.42 22.16 -20.64
C LEU A 267 5.70 21.95 -21.98
N LEU A 268 5.31 23.02 -22.67
CA LEU A 268 4.73 22.96 -24.02
C LEU A 268 5.66 22.23 -24.99
N ARG A 269 6.95 22.57 -24.98
CA ARG A 269 7.96 21.91 -25.81
C ARG A 269 8.13 20.43 -25.45
N LEU A 270 8.10 20.09 -24.17
CA LEU A 270 8.18 18.72 -23.68
C LEU A 270 6.94 17.91 -24.11
N ASN A 271 5.75 18.50 -23.98
CA ASN A 271 4.48 17.86 -24.31
C ASN A 271 4.24 17.74 -25.83
N GLN A 272 4.81 18.65 -26.62
CA GLN A 272 4.68 18.73 -28.08
C GLN A 272 3.28 19.03 -28.63
N MET A 273 2.30 19.27 -27.76
CA MET A 273 0.98 19.75 -28.11
C MET A 273 0.52 20.81 -27.11
N ASP A 274 -0.39 21.67 -27.55
CA ASP A 274 -1.08 22.60 -26.68
C ASP A 274 -1.98 21.86 -25.67
N PHE A 275 -2.26 22.49 -24.54
CA PHE A 275 -3.10 21.99 -23.47
C PHE A 275 -3.75 23.16 -22.73
N TYR A 276 -4.76 22.88 -21.93
CA TYR A 276 -5.50 23.90 -21.21
C TYR A 276 -5.11 23.97 -19.74
N ILE A 277 -5.22 25.17 -19.18
CA ILE A 277 -5.00 25.46 -17.76
C ILE A 277 -6.26 26.12 -17.23
N TYR A 278 -6.71 25.74 -16.05
CA TYR A 278 -7.84 26.39 -15.39
C TYR A 278 -7.53 27.85 -15.07
N GLY A 279 -8.43 28.76 -15.41
CA GLY A 279 -8.34 30.19 -15.09
C GLY A 279 -8.97 30.54 -13.74
N ASN A 280 -9.03 31.83 -13.41
CA ASN A 280 -9.49 32.36 -12.12
C ASN A 280 -10.96 32.09 -11.81
N LYS A 281 -11.76 31.67 -12.81
CA LYS A 281 -13.17 31.28 -12.60
C LYS A 281 -13.34 29.82 -12.14
N SER A 282 -12.25 29.09 -11.93
CA SER A 282 -12.22 27.71 -11.45
C SER A 282 -11.60 27.65 -10.05
N ASP A 283 -12.09 26.73 -9.21
CA ASP A 283 -11.48 26.43 -7.91
C ASP A 283 -10.09 25.78 -8.05
N LEU A 284 -9.75 25.29 -9.24
CA LEU A 284 -8.47 24.67 -9.59
C LEU A 284 -7.59 25.62 -10.43
N ALA A 285 -7.77 26.94 -10.29
CA ALA A 285 -7.01 27.94 -11.04
C ALA A 285 -5.50 27.62 -11.06
N PHE A 286 -4.88 27.80 -12.23
CA PHE A 286 -3.46 27.50 -12.51
C PHE A 286 -3.08 26.00 -12.53
N MET A 287 -4.04 25.09 -12.44
CA MET A 287 -3.82 23.66 -12.68
C MET A 287 -4.08 23.30 -14.16
N VAL A 288 -3.27 22.41 -14.72
CA VAL A 288 -3.50 21.83 -16.06
C VAL A 288 -4.77 20.98 -16.07
N THR A 289 -5.59 21.10 -17.12
CA THR A 289 -6.81 20.29 -17.27
C THR A 289 -6.45 18.80 -17.46
N PRO A 290 -7.23 17.86 -16.88
CA PRO A 290 -6.93 16.45 -16.95
C PRO A 290 -7.27 15.85 -18.33
N GLU A 291 -6.33 15.97 -19.27
CA GLU A 291 -6.48 15.54 -20.65
C GLU A 291 -5.35 14.61 -21.11
N GLU A 292 -5.59 13.84 -22.16
CA GLU A 292 -4.56 13.05 -22.84
C GLU A 292 -4.17 13.75 -24.14
N THR A 293 -3.44 14.85 -24.01
CA THR A 293 -2.96 15.67 -25.12
C THR A 293 -1.44 15.67 -25.12
N GLY A 294 -0.85 15.07 -26.15
CA GLY A 294 0.58 15.15 -26.43
C GLY A 294 1.35 13.96 -25.86
N LYS A 295 2.54 14.23 -25.33
CA LYS A 295 3.43 13.21 -24.76
C LYS A 295 3.19 12.95 -23.28
N ILE A 296 2.55 13.87 -22.58
CA ILE A 296 2.29 13.77 -21.14
C ILE A 296 0.83 13.38 -20.94
N ASN A 297 0.59 12.40 -20.07
CA ASN A 297 -0.77 12.04 -19.69
C ASN A 297 -1.20 12.88 -18.47
N PHE A 298 -1.92 13.98 -18.72
CA PHE A 298 -2.37 14.88 -17.66
C PHE A 298 -3.53 14.32 -16.82
N LYS A 299 -4.15 13.20 -17.22
CA LYS A 299 -5.06 12.44 -16.34
C LYS A 299 -4.32 11.70 -15.23
N LYS A 300 -3.08 11.28 -15.50
CA LYS A 300 -2.22 10.60 -14.52
C LYS A 300 -1.25 11.52 -13.81
N THR A 301 -0.97 12.68 -14.39
CA THR A 301 -0.04 13.67 -13.86
C THR A 301 -0.68 15.05 -13.80
N GLY A 302 -1.12 15.47 -12.62
CA GLY A 302 -1.54 16.84 -12.38
C GLY A 302 -0.34 17.78 -12.29
N ILE A 303 -0.48 18.98 -12.84
CA ILE A 303 0.56 20.02 -12.79
C ILE A 303 -0.10 21.31 -12.32
N MET A 304 0.44 21.91 -11.27
CA MET A 304 0.01 23.22 -10.79
C MET A 304 1.12 24.24 -11.04
N PHE A 305 0.74 25.40 -11.56
CA PHE A 305 1.65 26.50 -11.79
C PHE A 305 1.62 27.52 -10.65
N SER A 306 2.76 28.14 -10.42
CA SER A 306 2.87 29.39 -9.69
C SER A 306 3.20 30.52 -10.64
N CYS A 307 2.75 31.73 -10.30
CA CYS A 307 3.16 32.96 -10.95
C CYS A 307 3.10 34.14 -10.00
N SER A 308 4.11 35.00 -10.09
CA SER A 308 4.11 36.32 -9.46
C SER A 308 3.22 37.28 -10.27
N ASN A 309 2.15 37.81 -9.65
CA ASN A 309 1.26 38.83 -10.22
C ASN A 309 0.36 38.41 -11.40
N CYS A 310 0.03 37.12 -11.56
CA CYS A 310 -0.88 36.66 -12.61
C CYS A 310 -2.37 36.79 -12.28
N TYR A 311 -2.74 36.99 -11.01
CA TYR A 311 -4.15 36.95 -10.60
C TYR A 311 -5.01 38.05 -11.24
N ASP A 312 -4.41 39.19 -11.58
CA ASP A 312 -5.09 40.33 -12.23
C ASP A 312 -4.92 40.36 -13.75
N ASP A 313 -4.28 39.34 -14.34
CA ASP A 313 -4.12 39.26 -15.79
C ASP A 313 -5.43 38.78 -16.44
N LYS A 314 -5.96 39.60 -17.35
CA LYS A 314 -7.21 39.35 -18.08
C LYS A 314 -7.23 38.02 -18.81
N ILE A 315 -6.06 37.47 -19.16
CA ILE A 315 -5.97 36.16 -19.82
C ILE A 315 -6.52 35.02 -18.96
N PHE A 316 -6.53 35.19 -17.63
CA PHE A 316 -7.08 34.21 -16.68
C PHE A 316 -8.52 34.52 -16.24
N GLU A 317 -9.18 35.58 -16.73
CA GLU A 317 -10.59 35.91 -16.43
C GLU A 317 -11.61 34.99 -17.14
N GLN A 318 -11.27 33.71 -17.28
CA GLN A 318 -12.04 32.66 -17.94
C GLN A 318 -11.96 31.34 -17.17
N SER A 319 -12.76 30.35 -17.54
CA SER A 319 -12.75 29.03 -16.87
C SER A 319 -11.49 28.24 -17.20
N GLU A 320 -11.05 28.29 -18.45
CA GLU A 320 -9.90 27.58 -18.99
C GLU A 320 -9.20 28.45 -20.04
N VAL A 321 -7.89 28.30 -20.17
CA VAL A 321 -7.04 29.09 -21.05
C VAL A 321 -6.00 28.18 -21.71
N SER A 322 -5.76 28.38 -23.02
CA SER A 322 -4.72 27.66 -23.77
C SER A 322 -3.33 28.01 -23.25
N ALA A 323 -2.51 27.00 -23.01
CA ALA A 323 -1.11 27.16 -22.62
C ALA A 323 -0.31 27.92 -23.68
N LEU A 324 -0.59 27.68 -24.97
CA LEU A 324 0.06 28.36 -26.08
C LEU A 324 -0.29 29.85 -26.12
N ASP A 325 -1.52 30.23 -25.79
CA ASP A 325 -1.91 31.65 -25.71
C ASP A 325 -1.26 32.36 -24.51
N ILE A 326 -1.13 31.70 -23.37
CA ILE A 326 -0.37 32.22 -22.21
C ILE A 326 1.12 32.38 -22.57
N ALA A 327 1.69 31.41 -23.28
CA ALA A 327 3.08 31.47 -23.71
C ALA A 327 3.33 32.63 -24.70
N LYS A 328 2.37 32.94 -25.57
CA LYS A 328 2.41 34.12 -26.47
C LYS A 328 2.30 35.43 -25.70
N ALA A 329 1.46 35.48 -24.67
CA ALA A 329 1.32 36.63 -23.77
C ALA A 329 2.55 36.85 -22.87
N ASN A 330 3.54 35.95 -22.91
CA ASN A 330 4.80 36.04 -22.16
C ASN A 330 4.60 36.07 -20.64
N VAL A 331 3.55 35.41 -20.17
CA VAL A 331 3.24 35.28 -18.74
C VAL A 331 4.20 34.28 -18.09
N PRO A 332 4.87 34.63 -16.98
CA PRO A 332 5.94 33.82 -16.40
C PRO A 332 5.41 32.72 -15.46
N LEU A 333 4.66 31.75 -15.99
CA LEU A 333 4.24 30.57 -15.23
C LEU A 333 5.38 29.54 -15.08
N ARG A 334 5.51 28.99 -13.87
CA ARG A 334 6.45 27.90 -13.53
C ARG A 334 5.76 26.77 -12.78
N ILE A 335 6.11 25.53 -13.10
CA ILE A 335 5.63 24.36 -12.37
C ILE A 335 6.01 24.52 -10.90
N PHE A 336 5.02 24.41 -10.04
CA PHE A 336 5.16 24.51 -8.60
C PHE A 336 4.92 23.15 -7.94
N ASP A 337 3.82 22.50 -8.31
CA ASP A 337 3.47 21.17 -7.82
C ASP A 337 3.29 20.19 -8.98
N ILE A 338 3.71 18.94 -8.74
CA ILE A 338 3.42 17.81 -9.61
C ILE A 338 2.68 16.77 -8.79
N ILE A 339 1.50 16.38 -9.26
CA ILE A 339 0.61 15.40 -8.61
C ILE A 339 0.61 14.13 -9.45
N LEU A 340 0.88 13.00 -8.82
CA LEU A 340 0.88 11.68 -9.44
C LEU A 340 -0.33 10.88 -8.94
N TYR A 341 -1.17 10.42 -9.87
CA TYR A 341 -2.34 9.61 -9.57
C TYR A 341 -2.03 8.11 -9.82
N PRO A 342 -2.51 7.18 -8.96
CA PRO A 342 -2.32 5.73 -9.11
C PRO A 342 -2.82 5.11 -10.42
#